data_AF-A0A4Y2DIT9-F1
#
_entry.id   AF-A0A4Y2DIT9-F1
#
_cell.length_a   1.000
_cell.length_b   1.000
_cell.length_c   1.000
_cell.angle_alpha   90.00
_cell.angle_beta   90.00
_cell.angle_gamma   90.00
#
_symmetry.space_group_name_H-M   'P 1'
#
loop_
_entity.id
_entity.type
_entity.pdbx_description
1 polymer ?
#
loop_
_entity_poly.entity_id
_entity_poly.type
_entity_poly.pdbx_seq_one_letter_code
_entity_poly.pdbx_strand_id
1 'polypeptide(L)'
;MEIQLSPVDKLFMSYLTYANSHTSLVKNMIAAGANVNCRDNNLNTPLHLVLQYCADKLRMVQLLIKAGSNPNSYNVHRNTPLHIAIIYCEDIEVIHELLKYGASVHLKDILDNSPLHLAVTNCKESIVKLIIQSKADINLRNWNGETPLICAVKADCLAIVKELLLSGAVVSVSTDDGSSPLHVALKKSPPNLDIIIELLKCNADIYSLDTKLGFPLLFAVKRYYKNPSDNLQLAKTLLKFDALQKCYRHKGFRYFDELKNFTVFSDLVIFYQECISEVSRMKSEYIQSNLSILECSVKALKNQKIVQGRLLQKELTMSEVLRISLNYPIYRAMIASCLRKTDLQNLLLGLYIYTNKECGLGRLQCVILNGDLTFLISIYLSNVDILNLIIAFSTVRDF
;
A
#
# COMPACT_ATOMS: atom_id res chain seq x y z
N MET A 1 19.64 35.41 -20.84
CA MET A 1 20.13 36.43 -19.89
C MET A 1 20.99 35.71 -18.87
N GLU A 2 22.30 35.95 -18.85
CA GLU A 2 23.15 35.50 -17.75
C GLU A 2 22.68 36.20 -16.48
N ILE A 3 22.38 35.42 -15.43
CA ILE A 3 22.03 35.98 -14.13
C ILE A 3 23.31 36.60 -13.57
N GLN A 4 23.45 37.93 -13.67
CA GLN A 4 24.60 38.62 -13.09
C GLN A 4 24.44 38.67 -11.57
N LEU A 5 25.01 37.67 -10.89
CA LEU A 5 25.22 37.68 -9.44
C LEU A 5 26.11 38.86 -9.04
N SER A 6 25.80 39.49 -7.89
CA SER A 6 26.69 40.48 -7.29
C SER A 6 28.04 39.82 -6.91
N PRO A 7 29.15 40.57 -6.79
CA PRO A 7 30.43 40.02 -6.36
C PRO A 7 30.33 39.29 -5.00
N VAL A 8 29.52 39.81 -4.08
CA VAL A 8 29.26 39.20 -2.77
C VAL A 8 28.54 37.86 -2.93
N ASP A 9 27.50 37.79 -3.78
CA ASP A 9 26.75 36.55 -4.01
C ASP A 9 27.59 35.50 -4.74
N LYS A 10 28.47 35.90 -5.67
CA LYS A 10 29.41 34.97 -6.32
C LYS A 10 30.36 34.35 -5.31
N LEU A 11 30.94 35.16 -4.42
CA LEU A 11 31.82 34.66 -3.36
C LEU A 11 31.06 33.76 -2.39
N PHE A 12 29.85 34.16 -2.00
CA PHE A 12 28.98 33.39 -1.13
C PHE A 12 28.66 32.01 -1.71
N MET A 13 28.18 31.96 -2.96
CA MET A 13 27.87 30.71 -3.65
C MET A 13 29.10 29.83 -3.83
N SER A 14 30.22 30.39 -4.26
CA SER A 14 31.48 29.64 -4.39
C SER A 14 31.91 29.05 -3.05
N TYR A 15 31.78 29.80 -1.96
CA TYR A 15 32.18 29.35 -0.64
C TYR A 15 31.38 28.13 -0.16
N LEU A 16 30.07 28.08 -0.46
CA LEU A 16 29.18 26.99 -0.07
C LEU A 16 29.48 25.66 -0.81
N THR A 17 30.26 25.69 -1.88
CA THR A 17 30.69 24.47 -2.60
C THR A 17 31.88 23.76 -1.95
N TYR A 18 32.59 24.43 -1.02
CA TYR A 18 33.66 23.78 -0.27
C TYR A 18 33.10 22.91 0.85
N ALA A 19 33.59 21.67 0.94
CA ALA A 19 33.13 20.69 1.93
C ALA A 19 33.27 21.17 3.39
N ASN A 20 34.27 22.02 3.68
CA ASN A 20 34.59 22.56 4.99
C ASN A 20 34.04 23.97 5.23
N SER A 21 32.93 24.34 4.59
CA SER A 21 32.31 25.65 4.84
C SER A 21 31.89 25.79 6.31
N HIS A 22 32.34 26.85 6.97
CA HIS A 22 32.10 27.10 8.39
C HIS A 22 30.86 27.97 8.57
N THR A 23 29.94 27.52 9.43
CA THR A 23 28.66 28.19 9.70
C THR A 23 28.82 29.64 10.16
N SER A 24 29.88 29.95 10.91
CA SER A 24 30.22 31.30 11.36
C SER A 24 30.55 32.24 10.20
N LEU A 25 31.29 31.78 9.18
CA LEU A 25 31.61 32.62 8.03
C LEU A 25 30.38 32.83 7.14
N VAL A 26 29.57 31.78 6.92
CA VAL A 26 28.29 31.89 6.21
C VAL A 26 27.38 32.92 6.90
N LYS A 27 27.30 32.89 8.24
CA LYS A 27 26.55 33.89 9.02
C LYS A 27 27.05 35.32 8.78
N ASN A 28 28.37 35.52 8.74
CA ASN A 28 28.96 36.84 8.50
C ASN A 28 28.69 37.32 7.06
N MET A 29 28.75 36.44 6.07
CA MET A 29 28.43 36.78 4.67
C MET A 29 26.97 37.21 4.52
N ILE A 30 26.04 36.52 5.18
CA ILE A 30 24.62 36.90 5.21
C ILE A 30 24.43 38.25 5.90
N ALA A 31 25.10 38.48 7.04
CA ALA A 31 25.06 39.77 7.74
C ALA A 31 25.65 40.92 6.90
N ALA A 32 26.62 40.61 6.02
CA ALA A 32 27.20 41.55 5.06
C ALA A 32 26.32 41.77 3.80
N GLY A 33 25.12 41.18 3.74
CA GLY A 33 24.16 41.39 2.66
C GLY A 33 24.16 40.32 1.57
N ALA A 34 24.81 39.16 1.76
CA ALA A 34 24.69 38.05 0.82
C ALA A 34 23.23 37.58 0.70
N ASN A 35 22.74 37.48 -0.53
CA ASN A 35 21.36 37.07 -0.78
C ASN A 35 21.23 35.55 -0.66
N VAL A 36 20.50 35.09 0.36
CA VAL A 36 20.27 33.65 0.62
C VAL A 36 19.38 32.94 -0.41
N ASN A 37 18.85 33.68 -1.38
CA ASN A 37 18.06 33.19 -2.51
C ASN A 37 18.73 33.49 -3.87
N CYS A 38 20.01 33.89 -3.88
CA CYS A 38 20.76 34.05 -5.11
C CYS A 38 20.86 32.73 -5.89
N ARG A 39 21.17 32.80 -7.18
CA ARG A 39 21.18 31.64 -8.08
C ARG A 39 22.46 31.55 -8.89
N ASP A 40 23.11 30.39 -8.89
CA ASP A 40 24.23 30.11 -9.80
C ASP A 40 23.74 29.89 -11.25
N ASN A 41 24.67 29.54 -12.14
CA ASN A 41 24.36 29.28 -13.55
C ASN A 41 23.43 28.07 -13.76
N ASN A 42 23.36 27.17 -12.79
CA ASN A 42 22.48 26.00 -12.77
C ASN A 42 21.18 26.27 -11.99
N LEU A 43 20.90 27.54 -11.69
CA LEU A 43 19.76 27.98 -10.89
C LEU A 43 19.71 27.39 -9.48
N ASN A 44 20.82 26.81 -8.99
CA ASN A 44 20.91 26.35 -7.61
C ASN A 44 20.92 27.57 -6.69
N THR A 45 20.14 27.48 -5.61
CA THR A 45 20.21 28.43 -4.49
C THR A 45 21.27 27.99 -3.47
N PRO A 46 21.69 28.87 -2.54
CA PRO A 46 22.51 28.48 -1.39
C PRO A 46 22.04 27.19 -0.71
N LEU A 47 20.71 27.02 -0.58
CA LEU A 47 20.11 25.84 0.04
C LEU A 47 20.36 24.55 -0.77
N HIS A 48 20.36 24.61 -2.11
CA HIS A 48 20.73 23.46 -2.95
C HIS A 48 22.21 23.09 -2.75
N LEU A 49 23.10 24.10 -2.74
CA LEU A 49 24.54 23.87 -2.64
C LEU A 49 24.91 23.23 -1.30
N VAL A 50 24.36 23.72 -0.18
CA VAL A 50 24.72 23.14 1.13
C VAL A 50 24.24 21.71 1.28
N LEU A 51 23.08 21.36 0.70
CA LEU A 51 22.55 19.99 0.72
C LEU A 51 23.40 19.02 -0.10
N GLN A 52 24.09 19.51 -1.12
CA GLN A 52 24.94 18.70 -1.99
C GLN A 52 26.38 18.59 -1.49
N TYR A 53 26.98 19.69 -1.02
CA TYR A 53 28.43 19.79 -0.81
C TYR A 53 28.87 19.89 0.65
N CYS A 54 28.03 20.38 1.56
CA CYS A 54 28.47 20.62 2.94
C CYS A 54 28.49 19.34 3.79
N ALA A 55 29.44 19.25 4.71
CA ALA A 55 29.48 18.18 5.71
C ALA A 55 28.38 18.34 6.76
N ASP A 56 28.30 19.50 7.43
CA ASP A 56 27.26 19.82 8.43
C ASP A 56 26.02 20.43 7.75
N LYS A 57 25.27 19.58 7.03
CA LYS A 57 24.09 19.99 6.25
C LYS A 57 22.99 20.54 7.15
N LEU A 58 22.72 19.91 8.29
CA LEU A 58 21.63 20.29 9.18
C LEU A 58 21.78 21.73 9.68
N ARG A 59 22.97 22.08 10.20
CA ARG A 59 23.20 23.42 10.74
C ARG A 59 23.19 24.50 9.66
N MET A 60 23.69 24.19 8.46
CA MET A 60 23.65 25.09 7.32
C MET A 60 22.22 25.33 6.83
N VAL A 61 21.42 24.27 6.71
CA VAL A 61 20.00 24.35 6.35
C VAL A 61 19.24 25.22 7.35
N GLN A 62 19.42 24.98 8.65
CA GLN A 62 18.81 25.78 9.70
C GLN A 62 19.18 27.27 9.61
N LEU A 63 20.46 27.56 9.36
CA LEU A 63 20.96 28.93 9.25
C LEU A 63 20.38 29.65 8.04
N LEU A 64 20.37 29.01 6.86
CA LEU A 64 19.83 29.58 5.62
C LEU A 64 18.31 29.77 5.68
N ILE A 65 17.58 28.79 6.21
CA ILE A 65 16.13 28.90 6.40
C ILE A 65 15.78 30.05 7.34
N LYS A 66 16.47 30.17 8.49
CA LYS A 66 16.26 31.29 9.42
C LYS A 66 16.57 32.65 8.80
N ALA A 67 17.46 32.68 7.82
CA ALA A 67 17.80 33.88 7.06
C ALA A 67 16.82 34.17 5.89
N GLY A 68 15.78 33.34 5.69
CA GLY A 68 14.74 33.56 4.69
C GLY A 68 14.96 32.85 3.35
N SER A 69 15.75 31.78 3.31
CA SER A 69 15.84 30.94 2.11
C SER A 69 14.48 30.31 1.76
N ASN A 70 14.12 30.33 0.48
CA ASN A 70 12.92 29.68 -0.05
C ASN A 70 13.18 28.17 -0.27
N PRO A 71 12.54 27.27 0.50
CA PRO A 71 12.75 25.82 0.40
C PRO A 71 12.11 25.18 -0.85
N ASN A 72 11.39 25.95 -1.67
CA ASN A 72 10.66 25.49 -2.85
C ASN A 72 11.22 26.04 -4.17
N SER A 73 12.42 26.64 -4.16
CA SER A 73 13.06 27.12 -5.38
C SER A 73 13.45 25.97 -6.29
N TYR A 74 13.25 26.11 -7.60
CA TYR A 74 13.73 25.15 -8.60
C TYR A 74 15.13 25.49 -9.11
N ASN A 75 15.96 24.47 -9.31
CA ASN A 75 17.16 24.54 -10.14
C ASN A 75 16.85 24.19 -11.62
N VAL A 76 17.86 24.13 -12.50
CA VAL A 76 17.68 23.83 -13.94
C VAL A 76 17.01 22.48 -14.22
N HIS A 77 17.11 21.51 -13.31
CA HIS A 77 16.50 20.19 -13.42
C HIS A 77 15.11 20.14 -12.75
N ARG A 78 14.54 21.30 -12.40
CA ARG A 78 13.34 21.41 -11.55
C ARG A 78 13.48 20.64 -10.23
N ASN A 79 14.69 20.41 -9.73
CA ASN A 79 14.85 19.91 -8.39
C ASN A 79 14.62 21.05 -7.40
N THR A 80 13.86 20.77 -6.35
CA THR A 80 13.79 21.64 -5.15
C THR A 80 14.88 21.23 -4.15
N PRO A 81 15.17 22.05 -3.14
CA PRO A 81 16.00 21.64 -2.01
C PRO A 81 15.60 20.28 -1.42
N LEU A 82 14.30 19.99 -1.30
CA LEU A 82 13.85 18.67 -0.82
C LEU A 82 14.27 17.52 -1.74
N HIS A 83 14.25 17.70 -3.07
CA HIS A 83 14.76 16.69 -4.01
C HIS A 83 16.25 16.46 -3.81
N ILE A 84 17.05 17.52 -3.72
CA ILE A 84 18.50 17.44 -3.49
C ILE A 84 18.80 16.76 -2.15
N ALA A 85 18.05 17.10 -1.09
CA ALA A 85 18.23 16.49 0.21
C ALA A 85 17.95 14.97 0.17
N ILE A 86 16.87 14.55 -0.51
CA ILE A 86 16.55 13.12 -0.66
C ILE A 86 17.63 12.38 -1.45
N ILE A 87 18.29 13.01 -2.41
CA ILE A 87 19.36 12.40 -3.19
C ILE A 87 20.64 12.29 -2.35
N TYR A 88 21.10 13.40 -1.75
CA TYR A 88 22.45 13.53 -1.18
C TYR A 88 22.54 13.47 0.35
N CYS A 89 21.43 13.46 1.08
CA CYS A 89 21.43 13.36 2.55
C CYS A 89 21.04 11.95 3.00
N GLU A 90 21.76 11.45 3.99
CA GLU A 90 21.40 10.25 4.76
C GLU A 90 20.68 10.62 6.06
N ASP A 91 20.97 11.80 6.59
CA ASP A 91 20.37 12.31 7.81
C ASP A 91 18.91 12.75 7.59
N ILE A 92 18.00 12.04 8.26
CA ILE A 92 16.56 12.30 8.22
C ILE A 92 16.19 13.64 8.85
N GLU A 93 16.99 14.16 9.79
CA GLU A 93 16.72 15.44 10.45
C GLU A 93 16.79 16.61 9.46
N VAL A 94 17.64 16.52 8.44
CA VAL A 94 17.72 17.51 7.35
C VAL A 94 16.39 17.56 6.58
N ILE A 95 15.82 16.39 6.27
CA ILE A 95 14.53 16.29 5.58
C ILE A 95 13.42 16.84 6.45
N HIS A 96 13.40 16.46 7.73
CA HIS A 96 12.43 16.93 8.70
C HIS A 96 12.46 18.46 8.84
N GLU A 97 13.65 19.06 8.92
CA GLU A 97 13.80 20.51 9.04
C GLU A 97 13.29 21.21 7.76
N LEU A 98 13.62 20.71 6.56
CA LEU A 98 13.09 21.28 5.32
C LEU A 98 11.55 21.25 5.28
N LEU A 99 10.94 20.12 5.65
CA LEU A 99 9.48 19.96 5.68
C LEU A 99 8.83 20.89 6.71
N LYS A 100 9.42 20.98 7.91
CA LYS A 100 8.96 21.87 8.98
C LYS A 100 8.88 23.34 8.56
N TYR A 101 9.77 23.79 7.67
CA TYR A 101 9.78 25.15 7.16
C TYR A 101 9.13 25.30 5.78
N GLY A 102 8.26 24.35 5.40
CA GLY A 102 7.37 24.51 4.25
C GLY A 102 7.92 24.01 2.92
N ALA A 103 8.94 23.15 2.92
CA ALA A 103 9.28 22.40 1.70
C ALA A 103 8.08 21.52 1.27
N SER A 104 7.67 21.67 0.02
CA SER A 104 6.52 20.94 -0.52
C SER A 104 6.89 19.53 -0.96
N VAL A 105 6.10 18.54 -0.53
CA VAL A 105 6.22 17.13 -0.94
C VAL A 105 5.57 16.82 -2.29
N HIS A 106 4.97 17.82 -2.95
CA HIS A 106 4.22 17.65 -4.20
C HIS A 106 4.88 18.30 -5.43
N LEU A 107 5.90 19.14 -5.23
CA LEU A 107 6.64 19.72 -6.35
C LEU A 107 7.39 18.62 -7.09
N LYS A 108 7.39 18.69 -8.42
CA LYS A 108 8.00 17.67 -9.26
C LYS A 108 9.29 18.13 -9.93
N ASP A 109 10.21 17.20 -10.16
CA ASP A 109 11.42 17.38 -10.97
C ASP A 109 11.12 17.38 -12.48
N ILE A 110 12.16 17.46 -13.32
CA ILE A 110 12.02 17.50 -14.79
C ILE A 110 11.43 16.22 -15.39
N LEU A 111 11.49 15.09 -14.68
CA LEU A 111 10.89 13.81 -15.05
C LEU A 111 9.55 13.60 -14.35
N ASP A 112 8.98 14.67 -13.82
CA ASP A 112 7.74 14.68 -13.06
C ASP A 112 7.75 13.78 -11.80
N ASN A 113 8.94 13.42 -11.29
CA ASN A 113 9.05 12.72 -10.01
C ASN A 113 8.80 13.69 -8.87
N SER A 114 7.94 13.30 -7.92
CA SER A 114 7.85 13.97 -6.62
C SER A 114 8.96 13.51 -5.67
N PRO A 115 9.17 14.20 -4.54
CA PRO A 115 10.00 13.74 -3.44
C PRO A 115 9.75 12.27 -3.05
N LEU A 116 8.50 11.82 -3.03
CA LEU A 116 8.17 10.43 -2.73
C LEU A 116 8.72 9.44 -3.77
N HIS A 117 8.65 9.76 -5.07
CA HIS A 117 9.24 8.93 -6.13
C HIS A 117 10.75 8.76 -5.94
N LEU A 118 11.46 9.86 -5.63
CA LEU A 118 12.90 9.82 -5.41
C LEU A 118 13.28 9.04 -4.15
N ALA A 119 12.54 9.22 -3.05
CA ALA A 119 12.80 8.49 -1.80
C ALA A 119 12.60 6.97 -1.99
N VAL A 120 11.58 6.60 -2.75
CA VAL A 120 11.28 5.21 -3.12
C VAL A 120 12.35 4.62 -4.02
N THR A 121 12.74 5.34 -5.09
CA THR A 121 13.73 4.85 -6.07
C THR A 121 15.10 4.63 -5.44
N ASN A 122 15.44 5.40 -4.41
CA ASN A 122 16.68 5.26 -3.64
C ASN A 122 16.55 4.32 -2.42
N CYS A 123 15.42 3.60 -2.27
CA CYS A 123 15.17 2.67 -1.16
C CYS A 123 15.35 3.28 0.25
N LYS A 124 15.08 4.58 0.43
CA LYS A 124 15.26 5.28 1.72
C LYS A 124 14.00 5.15 2.59
N GLU A 125 13.81 3.98 3.21
CA GLU A 125 12.60 3.62 3.98
C GLU A 125 12.15 4.67 5.01
N SER A 126 13.10 5.18 5.81
CA SER A 126 12.80 6.18 6.85
C SER A 126 12.29 7.49 6.26
N ILE A 127 12.86 7.92 5.12
CA ILE A 127 12.44 9.11 4.39
C ILE A 127 11.08 8.88 3.73
N VAL A 128 10.82 7.70 3.16
CA VAL A 128 9.50 7.36 2.59
C VAL A 128 8.40 7.51 3.64
N LYS A 129 8.60 6.95 4.84
CA LYS A 129 7.65 7.07 5.96
C LYS A 129 7.41 8.55 6.33
N LEU A 130 8.48 9.33 6.45
CA LEU A 130 8.38 10.75 6.78
C LEU A 130 7.61 11.55 5.71
N ILE A 131 7.86 11.29 4.43
CA ILE A 131 7.18 11.96 3.31
C ILE A 131 5.69 11.58 3.27
N ILE A 132 5.35 10.31 3.50
CA ILE A 132 3.95 9.86 3.61
C ILE A 132 3.24 10.52 4.79
N GLN A 133 3.88 10.57 5.97
CA GLN A 133 3.37 11.27 7.16
C GLN A 133 3.12 12.76 6.88
N SER A 134 3.93 13.35 6.01
CA SER A 134 3.81 14.73 5.53
C SER A 134 2.76 14.91 4.42
N LYS A 135 1.82 13.96 4.28
CA LYS A 135 0.66 14.01 3.37
C LYS A 135 1.01 14.05 1.88
N ALA A 136 2.13 13.45 1.49
CA ALA A 136 2.44 13.26 0.07
C ALA A 136 1.34 12.44 -0.64
N ASP A 137 1.10 12.76 -1.91
CA ASP A 137 0.20 11.97 -2.76
C ASP A 137 0.89 10.67 -3.16
N ILE A 138 0.39 9.56 -2.62
CA ILE A 138 0.91 8.20 -2.77
C ILE A 138 0.67 7.65 -4.19
N ASN A 139 -0.28 8.22 -4.93
CA ASN A 139 -0.70 7.73 -6.25
C ASN A 139 -0.30 8.68 -7.38
N LEU A 140 0.50 9.70 -7.09
CA LEU A 140 0.98 10.66 -8.09
C LEU A 140 1.76 9.92 -9.18
N ARG A 141 1.59 10.34 -10.44
CA ARG A 141 2.29 9.76 -11.59
C ARG A 141 3.43 10.66 -12.04
N ASN A 142 4.59 10.05 -12.34
CA ASN A 142 5.71 10.71 -13.00
C ASN A 142 5.55 10.71 -14.53
N TRP A 143 6.57 11.17 -15.26
CA TRP A 143 6.55 11.30 -16.72
C TRP A 143 6.30 9.98 -17.46
N ASN A 144 6.67 8.83 -16.87
CA ASN A 144 6.45 7.50 -17.47
C ASN A 144 5.09 6.89 -17.05
N GLY A 145 4.26 7.68 -16.35
CA GLY A 145 3.01 7.20 -15.77
C GLY A 145 3.22 6.32 -14.54
N GLU A 146 4.43 6.25 -13.98
CA GLU A 146 4.74 5.40 -12.83
C GLU A 146 4.26 6.05 -11.55
N THR A 147 3.61 5.27 -10.68
CA THR A 147 3.33 5.66 -9.29
C THR A 147 4.50 5.28 -8.38
N PRO A 148 4.60 5.84 -7.16
CA PRO A 148 5.55 5.39 -6.15
C PRO A 148 5.53 3.87 -5.94
N LEU A 149 4.36 3.22 -5.98
CA LEU A 149 4.26 1.76 -5.87
C LEU A 149 5.00 1.05 -7.01
N ILE A 150 4.84 1.52 -8.25
CA ILE A 150 5.54 0.95 -9.41
C ILE A 150 7.06 1.17 -9.27
N CYS A 151 7.50 2.36 -8.86
CA CYS A 151 8.92 2.62 -8.61
C CYS A 151 9.49 1.70 -7.52
N ALA A 152 8.74 1.43 -6.44
CA ALA A 152 9.15 0.51 -5.37
C ALA A 152 9.30 -0.93 -5.88
N VAL A 153 8.37 -1.38 -6.73
CA VAL A 153 8.45 -2.69 -7.39
C VAL A 153 9.66 -2.75 -8.32
N LYS A 154 9.97 -1.68 -9.08
CA LYS A 154 11.18 -1.60 -9.91
C LYS A 154 12.47 -1.63 -9.07
N ALA A 155 12.47 -0.98 -7.92
CA ALA A 155 13.61 -0.96 -6.99
C ALA A 155 13.80 -2.26 -6.20
N ASP A 156 12.83 -3.19 -6.25
CA ASP A 156 12.83 -4.46 -5.49
C ASP A 156 12.73 -4.31 -3.97
N CYS A 157 12.21 -3.18 -3.49
CA CYS A 157 12.16 -2.91 -2.06
C CYS A 157 10.82 -3.37 -1.46
N LEU A 158 10.78 -4.62 -0.97
CA LEU A 158 9.58 -5.21 -0.35
C LEU A 158 9.03 -4.39 0.82
N ALA A 159 9.91 -3.81 1.66
CA ALA A 159 9.51 -3.01 2.81
C ALA A 159 8.72 -1.76 2.39
N ILE A 160 9.21 -1.05 1.36
CA ILE A 160 8.54 0.13 0.81
C ILE A 160 7.25 -0.27 0.07
N VAL A 161 7.24 -1.39 -0.66
CA VAL A 161 6.02 -1.91 -1.29
C VAL A 161 4.93 -2.11 -0.23
N LYS A 162 5.25 -2.76 0.89
CA LYS A 162 4.31 -2.96 1.99
C LYS A 162 3.83 -1.63 2.58
N GLU A 163 4.74 -0.72 2.87
CA GLU A 163 4.41 0.59 3.44
C GLU A 163 3.44 1.39 2.53
N LEU A 164 3.71 1.42 1.22
CA LEU A 164 2.87 2.12 0.25
C LEU A 164 1.49 1.48 0.14
N LEU A 165 1.41 0.14 0.09
CA LEU A 165 0.14 -0.59 0.06
C LEU A 165 -0.69 -0.36 1.34
N LEU A 166 -0.05 -0.40 2.51
CA LEU A 166 -0.68 -0.10 3.80
C LEU A 166 -1.19 1.35 3.85
N SER A 167 -0.47 2.27 3.21
CA SER A 167 -0.83 3.69 3.16
C SER A 167 -1.86 4.03 2.06
N GLY A 168 -2.42 3.04 1.35
CA GLY A 168 -3.49 3.24 0.38
C GLY A 168 -3.02 3.44 -1.08
N ALA A 169 -1.85 2.95 -1.44
CA ALA A 169 -1.43 2.89 -2.85
C ALA A 169 -2.37 2.02 -3.68
N VAL A 170 -2.79 2.53 -4.84
CA VAL A 170 -3.74 1.87 -5.73
C VAL A 170 -2.99 0.90 -6.66
N VAL A 171 -3.23 -0.40 -6.50
CA VAL A 171 -2.51 -1.45 -7.25
C VAL A 171 -2.93 -1.59 -8.71
N SER A 172 -4.03 -0.96 -9.12
CA SER A 172 -4.57 -1.04 -10.48
C SER A 172 -4.01 0.03 -11.42
N VAL A 173 -3.30 1.04 -10.90
CA VAL A 173 -2.72 2.09 -11.74
C VAL A 173 -1.56 1.54 -12.55
N SER A 174 -1.56 1.76 -13.86
CA SER A 174 -0.50 1.33 -14.77
C SER A 174 0.38 2.49 -15.23
N THR A 175 1.58 2.15 -15.67
CA THR A 175 2.45 3.02 -16.47
C THR A 175 1.81 3.37 -17.81
N ASP A 176 2.42 4.31 -18.54
CA ASP A 176 1.92 4.74 -19.85
C ASP A 176 2.01 3.64 -20.94
N ASP A 177 2.88 2.64 -20.75
CA ASP A 177 2.93 1.43 -21.61
C ASP A 177 1.88 0.37 -21.20
N GLY A 178 0.99 0.68 -20.26
CA GLY A 178 -0.05 -0.24 -19.76
C GLY A 178 0.45 -1.28 -18.76
N SER A 179 1.73 -1.24 -18.36
CA SER A 179 2.25 -2.19 -17.36
C SER A 179 1.69 -1.89 -15.97
N SER A 180 0.85 -2.77 -15.44
CA SER A 180 0.46 -2.76 -14.03
C SER A 180 1.65 -3.12 -13.11
N PRO A 181 1.59 -2.84 -11.79
CA PRO A 181 2.65 -3.20 -10.85
C PRO A 181 3.02 -4.69 -10.92
N LEU A 182 2.03 -5.55 -11.18
CA LEU A 182 2.24 -6.99 -11.33
C LEU A 182 3.02 -7.35 -12.60
N HIS A 183 2.78 -6.65 -13.72
CA HIS A 183 3.62 -6.82 -14.93
C HIS A 183 5.07 -6.49 -14.63
N VAL A 184 5.31 -5.38 -13.93
CA VAL A 184 6.66 -4.91 -13.60
C VAL A 184 7.38 -5.93 -12.70
N ALA A 185 6.69 -6.47 -11.69
CA ALA A 185 7.25 -7.51 -10.82
C ALA A 185 7.61 -8.80 -11.58
N LEU A 186 6.80 -9.18 -12.57
CA LEU A 186 7.01 -10.39 -13.38
C LEU A 186 8.08 -10.24 -14.48
N LYS A 187 8.31 -9.01 -14.97
CA LYS A 187 9.35 -8.71 -15.96
C LYS A 187 10.77 -8.80 -15.38
N LYS A 188 10.91 -8.77 -14.05
CA LYS A 188 12.20 -8.98 -13.37
C LYS A 188 12.73 -10.40 -13.49
N SER A 189 14.05 -10.55 -13.40
CA SER A 189 14.72 -11.84 -13.47
C SER A 189 15.82 -11.94 -12.41
N PRO A 190 15.65 -12.77 -11.35
CA PRO A 190 14.44 -13.53 -11.01
C PRO A 190 13.29 -12.63 -10.52
N PRO A 191 12.03 -13.07 -10.61
CA PRO A 191 10.90 -12.36 -10.03
C PRO A 191 10.91 -12.47 -8.50
N ASN A 192 10.67 -11.36 -7.81
CA ASN A 192 10.55 -11.35 -6.35
C ASN A 192 9.15 -11.83 -5.94
N LEU A 193 9.07 -13.09 -5.47
CA LEU A 193 7.80 -13.73 -5.14
C LEU A 193 7.07 -13.03 -3.99
N ASP A 194 7.79 -12.46 -3.01
CA ASP A 194 7.18 -11.78 -1.88
C ASP A 194 6.45 -10.49 -2.32
N ILE A 195 7.06 -9.73 -3.24
CA ILE A 195 6.41 -8.55 -3.84
C ILE A 195 5.16 -8.95 -4.62
N ILE A 196 5.25 -10.01 -5.43
CA ILE A 196 4.11 -10.53 -6.20
C ILE A 196 2.97 -10.93 -5.27
N ILE A 197 3.26 -11.67 -4.20
CA ILE A 197 2.28 -12.06 -3.19
C ILE A 197 1.65 -10.83 -2.55
N GLU A 198 2.42 -9.79 -2.23
CA GLU A 198 1.89 -8.59 -1.59
C GLU A 198 0.95 -7.79 -2.51
N LEU A 199 1.27 -7.70 -3.80
CA LEU A 199 0.40 -7.09 -4.80
C LEU A 199 -0.90 -7.89 -4.97
N LEU A 200 -0.83 -9.23 -5.01
CA LEU A 200 -2.01 -10.10 -5.12
C LEU A 200 -2.92 -10.03 -3.89
N LYS A 201 -2.36 -9.88 -2.68
CA LYS A 201 -3.17 -9.65 -1.47
C LYS A 201 -3.97 -8.34 -1.51
N CYS A 202 -3.55 -7.42 -2.37
CA CYS A 202 -4.20 -6.13 -2.59
C CYS A 202 -5.05 -6.12 -3.87
N ASN A 203 -5.43 -7.29 -4.39
CA ASN A 203 -6.32 -7.44 -5.55
C ASN A 203 -5.71 -6.95 -6.88
N ALA A 204 -4.39 -7.09 -7.06
CA ALA A 204 -3.77 -6.86 -8.36
C ALA A 204 -4.36 -7.81 -9.43
N ASP A 205 -4.79 -7.25 -10.56
CA ASP A 205 -5.44 -8.00 -11.63
C ASP A 205 -4.43 -8.77 -12.49
N ILE A 206 -4.50 -10.09 -12.42
CA ILE A 206 -3.65 -11.00 -13.18
C ILE A 206 -3.97 -11.05 -14.69
N TYR A 207 -5.05 -10.37 -15.11
CA TYR A 207 -5.51 -10.27 -16.51
C TYR A 207 -5.47 -8.84 -17.06
N SER A 208 -4.92 -7.88 -16.30
CA SER A 208 -4.69 -6.53 -16.82
C SER A 208 -3.87 -6.62 -18.11
N LEU A 209 -4.28 -5.91 -19.16
CA LEU A 209 -3.58 -5.90 -20.44
C LEU A 209 -2.59 -4.73 -20.50
N ASP A 210 -1.35 -5.02 -20.89
CA ASP A 210 -0.41 -3.99 -21.32
C ASP A 210 -0.64 -3.58 -22.78
N THR A 211 0.11 -2.58 -23.27
CA THR A 211 0.02 -2.11 -24.66
C THR A 211 0.36 -3.17 -25.71
N LYS A 212 1.01 -4.27 -25.32
CA LYS A 212 1.34 -5.41 -26.19
C LYS A 212 0.31 -6.53 -26.08
N LEU A 213 -0.84 -6.26 -25.45
CA LEU A 213 -1.89 -7.24 -25.14
C LEU A 213 -1.42 -8.40 -24.25
N GLY A 214 -0.27 -8.24 -23.59
CA GLY A 214 0.21 -9.20 -22.61
C GLY A 214 -0.48 -8.97 -21.28
N PHE A 215 -0.74 -10.05 -20.53
CA PHE A 215 -1.26 -9.99 -19.17
C PHE A 215 -0.38 -10.77 -18.18
N PRO A 216 -0.40 -10.45 -16.88
CA PRO A 216 0.52 -11.03 -15.89
C PRO A 216 0.60 -12.56 -15.89
N LEU A 217 -0.54 -13.25 -15.95
CA LEU A 217 -0.56 -14.71 -16.01
C LEU A 217 0.15 -15.25 -17.29
N LEU A 218 -0.02 -14.60 -18.44
CA LEU A 218 0.69 -14.98 -19.67
C LEU A 218 2.20 -14.79 -19.53
N PHE A 219 2.65 -13.72 -18.87
CA PHE A 219 4.07 -13.49 -18.60
C PHE A 219 4.66 -14.62 -17.74
N ALA A 220 3.95 -15.05 -16.69
CA ALA A 220 4.38 -16.17 -15.85
C ALA A 220 4.49 -17.49 -16.64
N VAL A 221 3.51 -17.77 -17.52
CA VAL A 221 3.54 -18.97 -18.39
C VAL A 221 4.69 -18.89 -19.40
N LYS A 222 4.85 -17.77 -20.12
CA LYS A 222 5.94 -17.58 -21.08
C LYS A 222 7.32 -17.72 -20.42
N ARG A 223 7.46 -17.32 -19.15
CA ARG A 223 8.71 -17.46 -18.39
C ARG A 223 9.08 -18.92 -18.15
N TYR A 224 8.13 -19.76 -17.76
CA TYR A 224 8.33 -21.21 -17.59
C TYR A 224 8.90 -21.86 -18.86
N TYR A 225 8.40 -21.51 -20.05
CA TYR A 225 8.92 -22.04 -21.32
C TYR A 225 10.29 -21.48 -21.72
N LYS A 226 10.64 -20.26 -21.27
CA LYS A 226 11.97 -19.68 -21.53
C LYS A 226 13.05 -20.29 -20.63
N ASN A 227 12.71 -20.61 -19.38
CA ASN A 227 13.63 -21.22 -18.43
C ASN A 227 12.87 -22.23 -17.54
N PRO A 228 12.95 -23.53 -17.84
CA PRO A 228 12.20 -24.58 -17.12
C PRO A 228 12.57 -24.71 -15.64
N SER A 229 13.68 -24.11 -15.19
CA SER A 229 14.05 -24.05 -13.77
C SER A 229 13.15 -23.11 -12.94
N ASP A 230 12.46 -22.17 -13.59
CA ASP A 230 11.40 -21.36 -12.99
C ASP A 230 10.06 -22.08 -13.15
N ASN A 231 9.74 -22.93 -12.17
CA ASN A 231 8.61 -23.83 -12.22
C ASN A 231 7.26 -23.11 -12.44
N LEU A 232 6.33 -23.85 -13.07
CA LEU A 232 4.87 -23.62 -13.18
C LEU A 232 4.20 -23.05 -11.89
N GLN A 233 4.89 -23.15 -10.76
CA GLN A 233 4.55 -22.60 -9.46
C GLN A 233 4.17 -21.12 -9.46
N LEU A 234 4.81 -20.27 -10.28
CA LEU A 234 4.45 -18.86 -10.33
C LEU A 234 3.05 -18.67 -10.93
N ALA A 235 2.76 -19.31 -12.06
CA ALA A 235 1.44 -19.30 -12.68
C ALA A 235 0.37 -19.91 -11.75
N LYS A 236 0.69 -21.02 -11.07
CA LYS A 236 -0.17 -21.61 -10.03
C LYS A 236 -0.41 -20.64 -8.87
N THR A 237 0.59 -19.90 -8.44
CA THR A 237 0.45 -18.90 -7.36
C THR A 237 -0.50 -17.78 -7.78
N LEU A 238 -0.36 -17.25 -9.00
CA LEU A 238 -1.28 -16.24 -9.54
C LEU A 238 -2.73 -16.75 -9.57
N LEU A 239 -2.95 -17.95 -10.12
CA LEU A 239 -4.28 -18.54 -10.24
C LEU A 239 -4.93 -18.84 -8.89
N LYS A 240 -4.12 -19.29 -7.94
CA LYS A 240 -4.55 -19.51 -6.58
C LYS A 240 -5.05 -18.22 -5.93
N PHE A 241 -4.33 -17.11 -6.08
CA PHE A 241 -4.80 -15.81 -5.57
C PHE A 241 -6.02 -15.29 -6.34
N ASP A 242 -6.11 -15.51 -7.65
CA ASP A 242 -7.29 -15.15 -8.42
C ASP A 242 -8.55 -15.91 -7.99
N ALA A 243 -8.44 -17.22 -7.77
CA ALA A 243 -9.54 -18.05 -7.28
C ALA A 243 -10.09 -17.53 -5.94
N LEU A 244 -9.19 -17.03 -5.07
CA LEU A 244 -9.58 -16.40 -3.81
C LEU A 244 -10.34 -15.09 -4.02
N GLN A 245 -9.86 -14.24 -4.94
CA GLN A 245 -10.45 -12.92 -5.16
C GLN A 245 -11.78 -12.97 -5.92
N LYS A 246 -11.94 -13.89 -6.88
CA LYS A 246 -13.03 -13.87 -7.88
C LYS A 246 -14.24 -14.75 -7.58
N CYS A 247 -14.40 -15.22 -6.34
CA CYS A 247 -15.45 -16.16 -5.91
C CYS A 247 -16.92 -15.89 -6.34
N TYR A 248 -17.26 -14.75 -6.96
CA TYR A 248 -18.60 -14.42 -7.45
C TYR A 248 -18.66 -13.78 -8.84
N ARG A 249 -17.53 -13.62 -9.55
CA ARG A 249 -17.54 -13.10 -10.92
C ARG A 249 -17.21 -14.25 -11.87
N HIS A 250 -18.23 -14.74 -12.57
CA HIS A 250 -18.16 -15.68 -13.71
C HIS A 250 -17.38 -15.15 -14.94
N LYS A 251 -16.35 -14.32 -14.74
CA LYS A 251 -15.38 -13.93 -15.77
C LYS A 251 -14.04 -14.65 -15.58
N GLY A 252 -14.03 -15.79 -14.89
CA GLY A 252 -12.84 -16.59 -14.61
C GLY A 252 -12.34 -17.33 -15.84
N PHE A 253 -11.04 -17.17 -16.13
CA PHE A 253 -10.16 -18.02 -16.96
C PHE A 253 -10.57 -18.37 -18.41
N ARG A 254 -11.81 -18.11 -18.85
CA ARG A 254 -12.35 -18.55 -20.15
C ARG A 254 -11.94 -17.70 -21.36
N TYR A 255 -11.14 -16.65 -21.17
CA TYR A 255 -11.03 -15.56 -22.14
C TYR A 255 -9.71 -15.39 -22.88
N PHE A 256 -8.75 -16.31 -22.77
CA PHE A 256 -7.51 -16.13 -23.52
C PHE A 256 -7.15 -17.36 -24.34
N ASP A 257 -7.59 -17.32 -25.60
CA ASP A 257 -7.19 -18.26 -26.65
C ASP A 257 -5.67 -18.40 -26.75
N GLU A 258 -4.91 -17.35 -26.43
CA GLU A 258 -3.45 -17.39 -26.40
C GLU A 258 -2.88 -18.44 -25.46
N LEU A 259 -3.53 -18.70 -24.31
CA LEU A 259 -3.04 -19.70 -23.37
C LEU A 259 -3.26 -21.12 -23.89
N LYS A 260 -4.25 -21.36 -24.77
CA LYS A 260 -4.54 -22.68 -25.35
C LYS A 260 -3.37 -23.22 -26.19
N ASN A 261 -2.50 -22.33 -26.66
CA ASN A 261 -1.32 -22.70 -27.43
C ASN A 261 -0.19 -23.29 -26.58
N PHE A 262 -0.29 -23.23 -25.25
CA PHE A 262 0.72 -23.78 -24.33
C PHE A 262 0.30 -25.15 -23.82
N THR A 263 1.22 -26.12 -23.83
CA THR A 263 0.98 -27.50 -23.37
C THR A 263 0.53 -27.60 -21.91
N VAL A 264 0.94 -26.66 -21.05
CA VAL A 264 0.53 -26.61 -19.62
C VAL A 264 -0.88 -26.07 -19.39
N PHE A 265 -1.60 -25.65 -20.43
CA PHE A 265 -2.91 -25.04 -20.30
C PHE A 265 -3.91 -25.95 -19.59
N SER A 266 -3.98 -27.22 -19.96
CA SER A 266 -4.86 -28.21 -19.32
C SER A 266 -4.59 -28.31 -17.82
N ASP A 267 -3.31 -28.35 -17.44
CA ASP A 267 -2.89 -28.50 -16.05
C ASP A 267 -3.25 -27.27 -15.22
N LEU A 268 -3.12 -26.08 -15.82
CA LEU A 268 -3.52 -24.82 -15.19
C LEU A 268 -5.04 -24.73 -15.02
N VAL A 269 -5.82 -25.21 -15.99
CA VAL A 269 -7.30 -25.29 -15.88
C VAL A 269 -7.69 -26.22 -14.74
N ILE A 270 -7.13 -27.43 -14.69
CA ILE A 270 -7.42 -28.42 -13.65
C ILE A 270 -7.07 -27.83 -12.28
N PHE A 271 -5.87 -27.28 -12.13
CA PHE A 271 -5.43 -26.66 -10.88
C PHE A 271 -6.34 -25.50 -10.45
N TYR A 272 -6.78 -24.65 -11.38
CA TYR A 272 -7.71 -23.56 -11.06
C TYR A 272 -9.10 -24.07 -10.63
N GLN A 273 -9.59 -25.16 -11.24
CA GLN A 273 -10.85 -25.80 -10.84
C GLN A 273 -10.77 -26.45 -9.46
N GLU A 274 -9.67 -27.14 -9.16
CA GLU A 274 -9.37 -27.64 -7.81
C GLU A 274 -9.39 -26.49 -6.79
N CYS A 275 -8.73 -25.39 -7.14
CA CYS A 275 -8.68 -24.19 -6.33
C CYS A 275 -10.09 -23.65 -6.00
N ILE A 276 -10.94 -23.46 -7.01
CA ILE A 276 -12.32 -22.96 -6.82
C ILE A 276 -13.16 -23.92 -5.99
N SER A 277 -13.04 -25.23 -6.24
CA SER A 277 -13.80 -26.27 -5.54
C SER A 277 -13.45 -26.28 -4.05
N GLU A 278 -12.16 -26.17 -3.74
CA GLU A 278 -11.66 -26.11 -2.38
C GLU A 278 -12.12 -24.83 -1.67
N VAL A 279 -12.12 -23.66 -2.33
CA VAL A 279 -12.65 -22.41 -1.75
C VAL A 279 -14.15 -22.51 -1.48
N SER A 280 -14.90 -23.14 -2.38
CA SER A 280 -16.33 -23.38 -2.19
C SER A 280 -16.58 -24.30 -0.99
N ARG A 281 -15.75 -25.36 -0.83
CA ARG A 281 -15.79 -26.26 0.32
C ARG A 281 -15.45 -25.54 1.62
N MET A 282 -14.40 -24.70 1.63
CA MET A 282 -14.03 -23.86 2.78
C MET A 282 -15.21 -22.99 3.23
N LYS A 283 -15.90 -22.34 2.28
CA LYS A 283 -17.07 -21.51 2.60
C LYS A 283 -18.20 -22.36 3.19
N SER A 284 -18.50 -23.50 2.59
CA SER A 284 -19.52 -24.42 3.09
C SER A 284 -19.18 -24.90 4.50
N GLU A 285 -17.94 -25.33 4.76
CA GLU A 285 -17.51 -25.79 6.09
C GLU A 285 -17.42 -24.65 7.10
N TYR A 286 -17.00 -23.44 6.71
CA TYR A 286 -17.02 -22.26 7.57
C TYR A 286 -18.45 -21.91 7.96
N ILE A 287 -19.36 -21.86 6.97
CA ILE A 287 -20.79 -21.64 7.20
C ILE A 287 -21.38 -22.74 8.06
N GLN A 288 -21.08 -24.02 7.81
CA GLN A 288 -21.56 -25.17 8.61
C GLN A 288 -20.98 -25.18 10.03
N SER A 289 -19.71 -24.81 10.21
CA SER A 289 -19.07 -24.72 11.53
C SER A 289 -19.69 -23.59 12.35
N ASN A 290 -19.98 -22.44 11.72
CA ASN A 290 -20.68 -21.34 12.38
C ASN A 290 -22.19 -21.60 12.55
N LEU A 291 -22.84 -22.29 11.61
CA LEU A 291 -24.23 -22.75 11.72
C LEU A 291 -24.39 -23.78 12.83
N SER A 292 -23.44 -24.70 13.03
CA SER A 292 -23.48 -25.68 14.12
C SER A 292 -23.23 -25.03 15.49
N ILE A 293 -22.45 -23.94 15.55
CA ILE A 293 -22.36 -23.06 16.72
C ILE A 293 -23.72 -22.37 16.97
N LEU A 294 -24.37 -21.85 15.92
CA LEU A 294 -25.72 -21.28 15.99
C LEU A 294 -26.80 -22.33 16.34
N GLU A 295 -26.73 -23.55 15.83
CA GLU A 295 -27.67 -24.65 16.12
C GLU A 295 -27.47 -25.21 17.52
N CYS A 296 -26.23 -25.24 18.04
CA CYS A 296 -25.99 -25.50 19.47
C CYS A 296 -26.66 -24.43 20.35
N SER A 297 -26.70 -23.19 19.87
CA SER A 297 -27.38 -22.08 20.56
C SER A 297 -28.90 -22.22 20.49
N VAL A 298 -29.45 -22.66 19.34
CA VAL A 298 -30.89 -22.77 19.09
C VAL A 298 -31.51 -24.05 19.67
N LYS A 299 -30.79 -25.19 19.72
CA LYS A 299 -31.28 -26.41 20.41
C LYS A 299 -31.41 -26.23 21.92
N ALA A 300 -30.60 -25.36 22.53
CA ALA A 300 -30.75 -24.99 23.94
C ALA A 300 -32.02 -24.16 24.21
N LEU A 301 -32.58 -23.49 23.19
CA LEU A 301 -33.76 -22.62 23.31
C LEU A 301 -35.11 -23.35 23.14
N LYS A 302 -35.14 -24.54 22.53
CA LYS A 302 -36.37 -25.32 22.31
C LYS A 302 -36.84 -26.11 23.53
N ASN A 303 -35.99 -26.37 24.52
CA ASN A 303 -36.34 -27.07 25.75
C ASN A 303 -36.46 -26.06 26.90
N GLN A 304 -37.56 -25.31 26.91
CA GLN A 304 -37.80 -24.23 27.87
C GLN A 304 -38.10 -24.75 29.29
N LYS A 305 -37.10 -24.63 30.18
CA LYS A 305 -37.29 -23.96 31.48
C LYS A 305 -36.08 -23.06 31.68
N ILE A 306 -36.36 -21.79 31.91
CA ILE A 306 -35.41 -20.71 32.15
C ILE A 306 -34.53 -21.11 33.34
N VAL A 307 -33.40 -21.74 33.04
CA VAL A 307 -32.29 -21.95 33.97
C VAL A 307 -31.11 -21.29 33.29
N GLN A 308 -30.57 -20.29 33.99
CA GLN A 308 -29.37 -19.50 33.74
C GLN A 308 -28.31 -20.26 32.93
N GLY A 309 -28.53 -20.29 31.62
CA GLY A 309 -27.67 -20.93 30.66
C GLY A 309 -26.45 -20.05 30.48
N ARG A 310 -25.29 -20.56 30.88
CA ARG A 310 -23.99 -20.17 30.35
C ARG A 310 -24.04 -20.23 28.82
N LEU A 311 -24.57 -19.21 28.17
CA LEU A 311 -24.50 -19.06 26.72
C LEU A 311 -23.13 -18.47 26.40
N LEU A 312 -22.19 -19.41 26.27
CA LEU A 312 -20.94 -19.30 25.56
C LEU A 312 -21.19 -18.71 24.17
N GLN A 313 -21.18 -17.39 24.04
CA GLN A 313 -20.80 -16.77 22.77
C GLN A 313 -19.28 -16.73 22.76
N LYS A 314 -18.67 -17.84 22.32
CA LYS A 314 -17.25 -17.88 22.04
C LYS A 314 -16.97 -16.96 20.85
N GLU A 315 -16.15 -15.98 21.12
CA GLU A 315 -15.24 -15.33 20.18
C GLU A 315 -14.74 -16.33 19.13
N LEU A 316 -14.54 -15.90 17.89
CA LEU A 316 -13.84 -16.68 16.86
C LEU A 316 -12.47 -17.09 17.41
N THR A 317 -12.37 -18.32 17.92
CA THR A 317 -11.15 -18.80 18.57
C THR A 317 -10.09 -19.10 17.50
N MET A 318 -8.84 -18.67 17.73
CA MET A 318 -7.69 -18.96 16.88
C MET A 318 -7.56 -20.44 16.48
N SER A 319 -8.09 -21.37 17.30
CA SER A 319 -8.13 -22.80 16.98
C SER A 319 -8.97 -23.14 15.75
N GLU A 320 -10.07 -22.42 15.49
CA GLU A 320 -10.91 -22.66 14.30
C GLU A 320 -10.22 -22.16 13.03
N VAL A 321 -9.59 -21.00 13.11
CA VAL A 321 -8.77 -20.43 12.05
C VAL A 321 -7.59 -21.35 11.72
N LEU A 322 -6.93 -21.90 12.74
CA LEU A 322 -5.87 -22.90 12.59
C LEU A 322 -6.40 -24.21 11.99
N ARG A 323 -7.58 -24.69 12.40
CA ARG A 323 -8.19 -25.91 11.85
C ARG A 323 -8.54 -25.77 10.37
N ILE A 324 -9.13 -24.64 9.97
CA ILE A 324 -9.37 -24.32 8.55
C ILE A 324 -8.04 -24.24 7.81
N SER A 325 -7.05 -23.53 8.37
CA SER A 325 -5.72 -23.44 7.76
C SER A 325 -5.02 -24.79 7.59
N LEU A 326 -5.29 -25.78 8.46
CA LEU A 326 -4.72 -27.13 8.39
C LEU A 326 -5.43 -28.01 7.37
N ASN A 327 -6.77 -27.93 7.31
CA ASN A 327 -7.59 -28.71 6.37
C ASN A 327 -7.47 -28.22 4.92
N TYR A 328 -7.05 -26.96 4.75
CA TYR A 328 -6.94 -26.28 3.46
C TYR A 328 -5.54 -25.69 3.30
N PRO A 329 -4.48 -26.53 3.26
CA PRO A 329 -3.09 -26.11 3.31
C PRO A 329 -2.68 -25.27 2.11
N ILE A 330 -3.38 -25.44 0.98
CA ILE A 330 -3.23 -24.59 -0.19
C ILE A 330 -3.53 -23.14 0.25
N TYR A 331 -4.55 -22.84 1.03
CA TYR A 331 -4.97 -21.46 1.29
C TYR A 331 -4.49 -20.82 2.60
N ARG A 332 -3.55 -21.47 3.31
CA ARG A 332 -2.89 -20.93 4.52
C ARG A 332 -2.43 -19.47 4.39
N ALA A 333 -1.88 -19.10 3.24
CA ALA A 333 -1.38 -17.73 2.99
C ALA A 333 -2.47 -16.67 2.97
N MET A 334 -3.70 -17.02 2.52
CA MET A 334 -4.85 -16.12 2.55
C MET A 334 -5.27 -15.83 4.00
N ILE A 335 -5.44 -16.89 4.79
CA ILE A 335 -5.82 -16.79 6.21
C ILE A 335 -4.78 -15.95 6.95
N ALA A 336 -3.50 -16.24 6.77
CA ALA A 336 -2.41 -15.47 7.37
C ALA A 336 -2.38 -14.00 6.90
N SER A 337 -2.79 -13.71 5.66
CA SER A 337 -2.85 -12.34 5.15
C SER A 337 -4.06 -11.56 5.65
N CYS A 338 -5.24 -12.18 5.72
CA CYS A 338 -6.45 -11.57 6.26
C CYS A 338 -6.25 -11.24 7.75
N LEU A 339 -5.58 -12.13 8.51
CA LEU A 339 -5.21 -11.91 9.92
C LEU A 339 -4.13 -10.83 10.12
N ARG A 340 -3.37 -10.47 9.08
CA ARG A 340 -2.40 -9.35 9.13
C ARG A 340 -3.01 -8.02 8.68
N LYS A 341 -4.07 -8.04 7.85
CA LYS A 341 -4.89 -6.85 7.56
C LYS A 341 -5.72 -6.41 8.78
N THR A 342 -5.92 -7.29 9.76
CA THR A 342 -6.46 -6.93 11.07
C THR A 342 -5.34 -6.43 11.97
N ASP A 343 -4.85 -5.22 11.73
CA ASP A 343 -4.27 -4.43 12.82
C ASP A 343 -5.42 -3.92 13.68
N LEU A 344 -5.40 -4.30 14.96
CA LEU A 344 -6.37 -4.03 16.04
C LEU A 344 -6.49 -2.54 16.40
N GLN A 345 -6.18 -1.61 15.51
CA GLN A 345 -6.07 -0.18 15.81
C GLN A 345 -6.87 0.69 14.83
N ASN A 346 -8.06 1.10 15.31
CA ASN A 346 -8.80 2.33 14.96
C ASN A 346 -9.69 2.37 13.70
N LEU A 347 -11.03 2.40 13.88
CA LEU A 347 -11.97 3.47 13.43
C LEU A 347 -13.47 3.15 13.71
N LEU A 348 -14.11 3.97 14.56
CA LEU A 348 -15.48 3.84 15.11
C LEU A 348 -16.59 4.36 14.16
N LEU A 349 -17.67 3.57 13.95
CA LEU A 349 -18.89 3.98 13.23
C LEU A 349 -20.09 3.15 13.73
N GLY A 350 -20.89 3.75 14.61
CA GLY A 350 -21.76 3.05 15.58
C GLY A 350 -23.13 2.57 15.09
N LEU A 351 -23.60 1.49 15.70
CA LEU A 351 -24.91 0.88 15.54
C LEU A 351 -25.50 0.60 16.94
N TYR A 352 -26.79 0.89 17.14
CA TYR A 352 -27.41 0.92 18.47
C TYR A 352 -27.89 -0.47 18.92
N ILE A 353 -27.44 -0.93 20.10
CA ILE A 353 -27.88 -2.20 20.74
C ILE A 353 -28.66 -1.87 22.03
N TYR A 354 -29.81 -2.52 22.21
CA TYR A 354 -30.60 -2.48 23.44
C TYR A 354 -29.99 -3.42 24.49
N THR A 355 -29.64 -2.89 25.65
CA THR A 355 -29.25 -3.68 26.82
C THR A 355 -30.39 -3.69 27.82
N ASN A 356 -30.69 -4.87 28.38
CA ASN A 356 -31.62 -5.00 29.49
C ASN A 356 -30.85 -5.64 30.65
N LYS A 357 -30.37 -4.79 31.58
CA LYS A 357 -30.00 -5.24 32.92
C LYS A 357 -30.60 -4.30 33.96
N GLU A 358 -31.72 -4.76 34.49
CA GLU A 358 -32.10 -4.70 35.90
C GLU A 358 -32.04 -3.32 36.58
N CYS A 359 -32.94 -2.44 36.15
CA CYS A 359 -33.87 -1.76 37.06
C CYS A 359 -35.20 -1.69 36.30
N GLY A 360 -36.34 -1.77 36.99
CA GLY A 360 -37.69 -1.75 36.39
C GLY A 360 -38.07 -0.51 35.56
N LEU A 361 -37.11 0.35 35.22
CA LEU A 361 -37.21 1.45 34.27
C LEU A 361 -35.93 1.46 33.42
N GLY A 362 -36.05 1.05 32.15
CA GLY A 362 -34.92 0.94 31.23
C GLY A 362 -34.18 2.26 31.01
N ARG A 363 -32.86 2.19 30.86
CA ARG A 363 -32.05 3.29 30.31
C ARG A 363 -31.13 2.75 29.22
N LEU A 364 -31.19 3.38 28.05
CA LEU A 364 -30.27 3.17 26.92
C LEU A 364 -28.83 3.40 27.40
N GLN A 365 -27.96 2.41 27.22
CA GLN A 365 -26.52 2.65 27.20
C GLN A 365 -25.98 2.34 25.80
N CYS A 366 -25.45 3.40 25.17
CA CYS A 366 -24.82 3.38 23.87
C CYS A 366 -23.46 2.66 23.97
N VAL A 367 -23.25 1.61 23.19
CA VAL A 367 -21.92 1.04 22.96
C VAL A 367 -21.62 1.18 21.47
N ILE A 368 -20.53 1.87 21.17
CA ILE A 368 -20.10 2.22 19.82
C ILE A 368 -19.35 1.01 19.25
N LEU A 369 -19.86 0.43 18.16
CA LEU A 369 -19.12 -0.55 17.35
C LEU A 369 -18.44 0.16 16.17
N ASN A 370 -17.32 -0.37 15.70
CA ASN A 370 -16.57 0.17 14.57
C ASN A 370 -17.23 -0.18 13.23
N GLY A 371 -17.21 0.76 12.27
CA GLY A 371 -17.79 0.59 10.94
C GLY A 371 -17.19 -0.58 10.14
N ASP A 372 -16.02 -1.05 10.55
CA ASP A 372 -15.30 -2.17 9.95
C ASP A 372 -16.05 -3.51 10.09
N LEU A 373 -16.82 -3.73 11.15
CA LEU A 373 -17.53 -5.00 11.35
C LEU A 373 -18.72 -5.17 10.39
N THR A 374 -19.42 -4.07 10.09
CA THR A 374 -20.53 -4.07 9.12
C THR A 374 -19.99 -4.29 7.69
N PHE A 375 -18.83 -3.70 7.39
CA PHE A 375 -18.11 -3.94 6.14
C PHE A 375 -17.65 -5.41 6.02
N LEU A 376 -17.09 -5.98 7.10
CA LEU A 376 -16.68 -7.38 7.18
C LEU A 376 -17.84 -8.36 6.90
N ILE A 377 -19.01 -8.16 7.51
CA ILE A 377 -20.18 -9.03 7.26
C ILE A 377 -20.69 -8.90 5.80
N SER A 378 -20.63 -7.69 5.23
CA SER A 378 -21.04 -7.42 3.84
C SER A 378 -20.08 -7.97 2.77
N ILE A 379 -18.81 -8.24 3.13
CA ILE A 379 -17.84 -8.87 2.23
C ILE A 379 -18.13 -10.38 2.06
N TYR A 380 -18.68 -11.02 3.10
CA TYR A 380 -18.85 -12.48 3.13
C TYR A 380 -20.26 -12.98 2.77
N LEU A 381 -21.28 -12.13 2.87
CA LEU A 381 -22.66 -12.48 2.53
C LEU A 381 -23.07 -11.78 1.23
N SER A 382 -23.74 -12.50 0.32
CA SER A 382 -24.28 -11.85 -0.89
C SER A 382 -25.42 -10.90 -0.53
N ASN A 383 -25.76 -9.95 -1.41
CA ASN A 383 -26.96 -9.12 -1.22
C ASN A 383 -28.24 -9.98 -1.06
N VAL A 384 -28.28 -11.16 -1.66
CA VAL A 384 -29.37 -12.14 -1.51
C VAL A 384 -29.34 -12.81 -0.13
N ASP A 385 -28.16 -13.12 0.41
CA ASP A 385 -28.01 -13.72 1.74
C ASP A 385 -28.27 -12.72 2.86
N ILE A 386 -27.87 -11.46 2.67
CA ILE A 386 -28.22 -10.34 3.54
C ILE A 386 -29.73 -10.10 3.49
N LEU A 387 -30.34 -10.11 2.29
CA LEU A 387 -31.78 -9.99 2.12
C LEU A 387 -32.54 -11.18 2.74
N ASN A 388 -32.04 -12.41 2.61
CA ASN A 388 -32.61 -13.61 3.22
C ASN A 388 -32.47 -13.60 4.75
N LEU A 389 -31.37 -13.07 5.29
CA LEU A 389 -31.21 -12.83 6.72
C LEU A 389 -32.19 -11.76 7.22
N ILE A 390 -32.32 -10.65 6.50
CA ILE A 390 -33.28 -9.59 6.80
C ILE A 390 -34.73 -10.14 6.73
N ILE A 391 -35.06 -10.96 5.72
CA ILE A 391 -36.37 -11.61 5.56
C ILE A 391 -36.63 -12.56 6.74
N ALA A 392 -35.67 -13.42 7.11
CA ALA A 392 -35.79 -14.38 8.21
C ALA A 392 -35.97 -13.74 9.59
N PHE A 393 -35.41 -12.55 9.81
CA PHE A 393 -35.65 -11.76 11.03
C PHE A 393 -36.88 -10.84 10.94
N SER A 394 -37.41 -10.59 9.74
CA SER A 394 -38.60 -9.75 9.53
C SER A 394 -39.94 -10.50 9.55
N THR A 395 -39.94 -11.84 9.49
CA THR A 395 -41.16 -12.67 9.51
C THR A 395 -41.58 -13.17 10.90
N VAL A 396 -41.24 -12.46 11.97
CA VAL A 396 -41.92 -12.63 13.27
C VAL A 396 -42.77 -11.38 13.53
N ARG A 397 -43.89 -11.28 12.81
CA ARG A 397 -45.09 -10.60 13.28
C ARG A 397 -46.22 -11.61 13.36
N ASP A 398 -46.85 -11.59 14.54
CA ASP A 398 -48.18 -12.09 14.91
C ASP A 398 -48.40 -13.62 14.82
N PHE A 399 -48.28 -14.31 15.97
CA PHE A 399 -49.40 -14.74 16.82
C PHE A 399 -48.90 -15.40 18.12
#